data_AF-A0A2S9YV65-F1
#
_entry.id   AF-A0A2S9YV65-F1
#
_cell.length_a   1.000
_cell.length_b   1.000
_cell.length_c   1.000
_cell.angle_alpha   90.00
_cell.angle_beta   90.00
_cell.angle_gamma   90.00
#
_symmetry.space_group_name_H-M   'P 1'
#
loop_
_entity.id
_entity.type
_entity.pdbx_description
1 polymer ?
#
loop_
_entity_poly.entity_id
_entity_poly.type
_entity_poly.pdbx_seq_one_letter_code
_entity_poly.pdbx_strand_id
1 'polypeptide(L)'
;MGELGSVFEDDDGELPRGPDLRVTVEIPRVALGATLRAPVPARIAADGELLERVVLHGEDPDTIELHLPEQLPERAVLRLRGQGAAVDGGRAGDLLVVVELVDRPPRDDERIEHPPKQLSRRADDVLAGTSSDATDITWWLLMGLVLLGGGLLLLLTL
;
A
#
# COMPACT_ATOMS: atom_id res chain seq x y z
N MET A 1 -7.55 37.27 -17.65
CA MET A 1 -7.96 36.36 -16.58
C MET A 1 -8.00 34.97 -17.16
N GLY A 2 -7.16 34.05 -16.68
CA GLY A 2 -7.19 32.66 -17.11
C GLY A 2 -8.34 31.94 -16.39
N GLU A 3 -9.28 31.43 -17.16
CA GLU A 3 -10.37 30.59 -16.68
C GLU A 3 -9.79 29.19 -16.42
N LEU A 4 -9.70 28.81 -15.15
CA LEU A 4 -9.32 27.47 -14.73
C LEU A 4 -10.54 26.57 -14.96
N GLY A 5 -10.63 25.95 -16.14
CA GLY A 5 -11.62 24.91 -16.39
C GLY A 5 -11.38 23.72 -15.45
N SER A 6 -12.41 23.30 -14.73
CA SER A 6 -12.41 22.04 -14.01
C SER A 6 -12.35 20.88 -15.01
N VAL A 7 -11.20 20.20 -15.08
CA VAL A 7 -10.90 19.10 -16.02
C VAL A 7 -11.50 17.74 -15.55
N PHE A 8 -12.59 17.76 -14.79
CA PHE A 8 -13.23 16.53 -14.27
C PHE A 8 -14.75 16.65 -14.27
N GLU A 9 -15.32 16.95 -15.43
CA GLU A 9 -16.73 16.63 -15.69
C GLU A 9 -16.75 15.39 -16.57
N ASP A 10 -16.92 14.23 -15.93
CA ASP A 10 -17.51 13.08 -16.60
C ASP A 10 -18.96 13.48 -16.92
N ASP A 11 -19.16 14.21 -18.02
CA ASP A 11 -20.47 14.51 -18.60
C ASP A 11 -21.01 13.23 -19.23
N ASP A 12 -21.43 12.31 -18.37
CA ASP A 12 -22.00 11.00 -18.73
C ASP A 12 -23.53 11.02 -18.85
N GLY A 13 -24.08 12.20 -19.18
CA GLY A 13 -25.50 12.56 -19.11
C GLY A 13 -26.49 11.80 -19.99
N GLU A 14 -26.15 10.66 -20.61
CA GLU A 14 -27.08 9.95 -21.51
C GLU A 14 -26.99 8.41 -21.54
N LEU A 15 -25.98 7.81 -20.89
CA LEU A 15 -25.87 6.35 -20.87
C LEU A 15 -26.64 5.74 -19.69
N PRO A 16 -27.38 4.64 -19.89
CA PRO A 16 -28.04 3.95 -18.79
C PRO A 16 -27.00 3.52 -17.75
N ARG A 17 -27.32 3.69 -16.47
CA ARG A 17 -26.46 3.26 -15.36
C ARG A 17 -27.04 2.00 -14.73
N GLY A 18 -26.20 0.97 -14.60
CA GLY A 18 -26.56 -0.26 -13.92
C GLY A 18 -26.81 -0.04 -12.42
N PRO A 19 -27.55 -0.94 -11.76
CA PRO A 19 -27.85 -0.80 -10.35
C PRO A 19 -26.60 -0.91 -9.47
N ASP A 20 -26.66 -0.24 -8.32
CA ASP A 20 -25.65 -0.38 -7.27
C ASP A 20 -25.82 -1.74 -6.58
N LEU A 21 -24.71 -2.45 -6.39
CA LEU A 21 -24.68 -3.73 -5.71
C LEU A 21 -24.20 -3.54 -4.27
N ARG A 22 -24.68 -4.38 -3.35
CA ARG A 22 -24.30 -4.32 -1.95
C ARG A 22 -23.92 -5.70 -1.45
N VAL A 23 -22.75 -5.80 -0.84
CA VAL A 23 -22.23 -7.05 -0.25
C VAL A 23 -21.69 -6.77 1.14
N THR A 24 -21.81 -7.75 2.03
CA THR A 24 -21.13 -7.72 3.32
C THR A 24 -19.91 -8.62 3.26
N VAL A 25 -18.76 -8.09 3.66
CA VAL A 25 -17.49 -8.82 3.68
C VAL A 25 -16.93 -8.77 5.09
N GLU A 26 -16.61 -9.95 5.62
CA GLU A 26 -15.88 -10.09 6.87
C GLU A 26 -14.40 -9.79 6.63
N ILE A 27 -13.86 -8.80 7.32
CA ILE A 27 -12.46 -8.39 7.19
C ILE A 27 -11.72 -8.74 8.49
N PRO A 28 -10.67 -9.58 8.45
CA PRO A 28 -9.91 -9.88 9.64
C PRO A 28 -9.13 -8.64 10.08
N ARG A 29 -9.11 -8.33 11.39
CA ARG A 29 -8.45 -7.11 11.90
C ARG A 29 -6.97 -6.99 11.53
N VAL A 30 -6.29 -8.12 11.29
CA VAL A 30 -4.89 -8.16 10.84
C VAL A 30 -4.68 -7.56 9.44
N ALA A 31 -5.73 -7.46 8.63
CA ALA A 31 -5.67 -6.86 7.29
C ALA A 31 -5.73 -5.32 7.28
N LEU A 32 -6.03 -4.68 8.42
CA LEU A 32 -6.05 -3.22 8.50
C LEU A 32 -4.67 -2.63 8.21
N GLY A 33 -4.63 -1.55 7.43
CA GLY A 33 -3.39 -0.93 6.94
C GLY A 33 -2.71 -1.70 5.80
N ALA A 34 -3.39 -2.67 5.18
CA ALA A 34 -2.87 -3.49 4.09
C ALA A 34 -3.81 -3.45 2.87
N THR A 35 -3.33 -4.02 1.76
CA THR A 35 -4.18 -4.38 0.63
C THR A 35 -4.73 -5.79 0.86
N LEU A 36 -6.04 -5.95 0.86
CA LEU A 36 -6.74 -7.24 1.00
C LEU A 36 -7.40 -7.63 -0.33
N ARG A 37 -7.07 -8.81 -0.85
CA ARG A 37 -7.90 -9.49 -1.86
C ARG A 37 -8.95 -10.31 -1.13
N ALA A 38 -10.21 -9.91 -1.26
CA ALA A 38 -11.35 -10.55 -0.60
C ALA A 38 -12.22 -11.30 -1.62
N PRO A 39 -12.74 -12.50 -1.26
CA PRO A 39 -13.64 -13.25 -2.12
C PRO A 39 -15.00 -12.52 -2.21
N VAL A 40 -15.39 -12.14 -3.42
CA VAL A 40 -16.71 -11.57 -3.73
C VAL A 40 -17.15 -12.12 -5.07
N PRO A 41 -18.26 -12.88 -5.12
CA PRO A 41 -18.67 -13.55 -6.34
C PRO A 41 -19.00 -12.54 -7.44
N ALA A 42 -18.75 -12.93 -8.70
CA ALA A 42 -19.10 -12.13 -9.87
C ALA A 42 -20.62 -11.87 -9.98
N ARG A 43 -21.45 -12.74 -9.40
CA ARG A 43 -22.92 -12.58 -9.36
C ARG A 43 -23.40 -12.24 -7.96
N ILE A 44 -24.13 -11.14 -7.84
CA ILE A 44 -24.62 -10.64 -6.55
C ILE A 44 -26.14 -10.48 -6.62
N ALA A 45 -26.83 -10.90 -5.56
CA ALA A 45 -28.26 -10.73 -5.45
C ALA A 45 -28.62 -9.26 -5.17
N ALA A 46 -29.47 -8.68 -6.01
CA ALA A 46 -30.05 -7.34 -5.84
C ALA A 46 -31.51 -7.38 -6.28
N ASP A 47 -32.41 -6.81 -5.47
CA ASP A 47 -33.86 -6.74 -5.74
C ASP A 47 -34.53 -8.10 -6.08
N GLY A 48 -33.97 -9.20 -5.57
CA GLY A 48 -34.46 -10.56 -5.79
C GLY A 48 -33.90 -11.27 -7.03
N GLU A 49 -33.01 -10.60 -7.79
CA GLU A 49 -32.37 -11.13 -8.98
C GLU A 49 -30.85 -11.26 -8.78
N LEU A 50 -30.23 -12.24 -9.45
CA LEU A 50 -28.77 -12.36 -9.50
C LEU A 50 -28.24 -11.53 -10.66
N LEU A 51 -27.53 -10.45 -10.35
CA LEU A 51 -26.96 -9.55 -11.33
C LEU A 51 -25.46 -9.79 -11.47
N GLU A 52 -24.97 -9.68 -12.70
CA GLU A 52 -23.53 -9.73 -13.00
C GLU A 52 -22.87 -8.42 -12.61
N ARG A 53 -21.82 -8.52 -11.81
CA ARG A 53 -20.94 -7.42 -11.44
C ARG A 53 -19.93 -7.15 -12.55
N VAL A 54 -19.56 -5.89 -12.75
CA VAL A 54 -18.39 -5.56 -13.56
C VAL A 54 -17.09 -5.80 -12.79
N VAL A 55 -16.19 -6.53 -13.45
CA VAL A 55 -14.83 -6.85 -12.97
C VAL A 55 -13.85 -5.97 -13.73
N LEU A 56 -12.91 -5.32 -13.05
CA LEU A 56 -11.92 -4.49 -13.75
C LEU A 56 -10.93 -5.36 -14.51
N HIS A 57 -10.34 -4.79 -15.56
CA HIS A 57 -9.41 -5.54 -16.42
C HIS A 57 -8.19 -6.04 -15.64
N GLY A 58 -7.95 -7.34 -15.68
CA GLY A 58 -6.82 -7.98 -14.99
C GLY A 58 -7.11 -8.41 -13.54
N GLU A 59 -8.33 -8.18 -13.03
CA GLU A 59 -8.79 -8.73 -11.76
C GLU A 59 -9.39 -10.12 -11.94
N ASP A 60 -9.36 -10.92 -10.87
CA ASP A 60 -10.06 -12.20 -10.80
C ASP A 60 -11.56 -11.93 -10.58
N PRO A 61 -12.46 -12.55 -11.37
CA PRO A 61 -13.90 -12.30 -11.28
C PRO A 61 -14.52 -12.57 -9.91
N ASP A 62 -13.94 -13.50 -9.15
CA ASP A 62 -14.47 -13.93 -7.85
C ASP A 62 -13.79 -13.22 -6.67
N THR A 63 -12.97 -12.20 -6.94
CA THR A 63 -12.34 -11.40 -5.89
C THR A 63 -12.43 -9.89 -6.16
N ILE A 64 -12.18 -9.12 -5.11
CA ILE A 64 -11.98 -7.67 -5.18
C ILE A 64 -10.73 -7.29 -4.40
N GLU A 65 -10.04 -6.24 -4.86
CA GLU A 65 -8.90 -5.66 -4.16
C GLU A 65 -9.35 -4.45 -3.33
N LEU A 66 -9.08 -4.50 -2.01
CA LEU A 66 -9.44 -3.47 -1.05
C LEU A 66 -8.19 -2.89 -0.40
N HIS A 67 -7.98 -1.59 -0.56
CA HIS A 67 -6.96 -0.86 0.20
C HIS A 67 -7.55 -0.42 1.54
N LEU A 68 -7.12 -1.08 2.62
CA LEU A 68 -7.69 -0.87 3.95
C LEU A 68 -6.85 0.15 4.73
N PRO A 69 -7.48 1.17 5.33
CA PRO A 69 -6.77 2.07 6.24
C PRO A 69 -6.35 1.34 7.53
N GLU A 70 -5.41 1.90 8.27
CA GLU A 70 -4.97 1.35 9.58
C GLU A 70 -6.10 1.27 10.60
N GLN A 71 -7.12 2.13 10.45
CA GLN A 71 -8.29 2.18 11.30
C GLN A 71 -9.52 2.28 10.42
N LEU A 72 -10.47 1.36 10.65
CA LEU A 72 -11.75 1.34 9.98
C LEU A 72 -12.85 1.14 11.03
N PRO A 73 -13.95 1.90 10.99
CA PRO A 73 -15.08 1.67 11.88
C PRO A 73 -15.84 0.39 11.50
N GLU A 74 -16.50 -0.22 12.48
CA GLU A 74 -17.43 -1.32 12.21
C GLU A 74 -18.54 -0.87 11.26
N ARG A 75 -18.93 -1.75 10.33
CA ARG A 75 -19.97 -1.48 9.32
C ARG A 75 -19.67 -0.29 8.41
N ALA A 76 -18.38 0.07 8.27
CA ALA A 76 -17.95 1.02 7.26
C ALA A 76 -18.39 0.54 5.86
N VAL A 77 -18.71 1.49 4.99
CA VAL A 77 -19.07 1.19 3.60
C VAL A 77 -17.97 1.70 2.69
N LEU A 78 -17.30 0.76 2.02
CA LEU A 78 -16.32 1.05 0.97
C LEU A 78 -17.05 1.05 -0.38
N ARG A 79 -16.85 2.10 -1.18
CA ARG A 79 -17.49 2.25 -2.49
C ARG A 79 -16.48 1.98 -3.60
N LEU A 80 -16.66 0.88 -4.31
CA LEU A 80 -15.90 0.55 -5.51
C LEU A 80 -16.68 1.05 -6.72
N ARG A 81 -16.21 2.17 -7.28
CA ARG A 81 -16.89 2.88 -8.36
C ARG A 81 -16.84 2.07 -9.66
N GLY A 82 -17.95 1.98 -10.37
CA GLY A 82 -18.02 1.29 -11.66
C GLY A 82 -17.84 -0.23 -11.58
N GLN A 83 -17.85 -0.81 -10.38
CA GLN A 83 -17.83 -2.24 -10.14
C GLN A 83 -19.18 -2.78 -9.68
N GLY A 84 -20.29 -2.04 -9.89
CA GLY A 84 -21.64 -2.51 -9.61
C GLY A 84 -22.17 -3.41 -10.74
N ALA A 85 -23.49 -3.46 -10.88
CA ALA A 85 -24.10 -4.31 -11.89
C ALA A 85 -23.82 -3.79 -13.31
N ALA A 86 -23.54 -4.71 -14.22
CA ALA A 86 -23.45 -4.42 -15.65
C ALA A 86 -24.82 -4.04 -16.21
N VAL A 87 -24.83 -3.20 -17.25
CA VAL A 87 -26.03 -2.84 -18.01
C VAL A 87 -25.68 -2.76 -19.49
N ASP A 88 -26.60 -3.21 -20.34
CA ASP A 88 -26.39 -3.20 -21.78
C ASP A 88 -26.26 -1.78 -22.31
N GLY A 89 -25.15 -1.51 -23.02
CA GLY A 89 -24.90 -0.22 -23.67
C GLY A 89 -24.72 0.95 -22.70
N GLY A 90 -24.46 0.68 -21.42
CA GLY A 90 -24.33 1.69 -20.40
C GLY A 90 -23.18 1.47 -19.43
N ARG A 91 -23.13 2.29 -18.38
CA ARG A 91 -22.09 2.20 -17.36
C ARG A 91 -22.55 1.33 -16.20
N ALA A 92 -21.60 0.63 -15.58
CA ALA A 92 -21.90 -0.10 -14.36
C ALA A 92 -22.32 0.84 -13.22
N GLY A 93 -23.12 0.30 -12.29
CA GLY A 93 -23.31 0.93 -10.98
C GLY A 93 -22.05 0.87 -10.13
N ASP A 94 -22.20 1.05 -8.83
CA ASP A 94 -21.13 0.89 -7.85
C ASP A 94 -21.32 -0.35 -7.00
N LEU A 95 -20.23 -0.91 -6.48
CA LEU A 95 -20.26 -1.93 -5.45
C LEU A 95 -20.04 -1.29 -4.08
N LEU A 96 -21.04 -1.42 -3.21
CA LEU A 96 -21.01 -0.99 -1.82
C LEU A 96 -20.64 -2.19 -0.94
N VAL A 97 -19.38 -2.21 -0.49
CA VAL A 97 -18.85 -3.24 0.40
C VAL A 97 -19.04 -2.80 1.83
N VAL A 98 -19.90 -3.50 2.56
CA VAL A 98 -20.13 -3.32 4.00
C VAL A 98 -19.12 -4.16 4.76
N VAL A 99 -18.31 -3.52 5.58
CA VAL A 99 -17.26 -4.19 6.33
C VAL A 99 -17.75 -4.69 7.69
N GLU A 100 -17.51 -5.96 7.98
CA GLU A 100 -17.64 -6.52 9.33
C GLU A 100 -16.27 -6.94 9.82
N LEU A 101 -15.75 -6.28 10.87
CA LEU A 101 -14.41 -6.61 11.37
C LEU A 101 -14.49 -7.84 12.28
N VAL A 102 -13.59 -8.79 12.05
CA VAL A 102 -13.59 -10.07 12.77
C VAL A 102 -12.21 -10.39 13.36
N ASP A 103 -12.22 -11.01 14.53
CA ASP A 103 -11.01 -11.47 15.23
C ASP A 103 -10.71 -12.92 14.85
N ARG A 104 -10.27 -13.13 13.61
CA ARG A 104 -9.87 -14.44 13.07
C ARG A 104 -8.62 -14.33 12.18
N PRO A 105 -7.89 -15.43 11.96
CA PRO A 105 -6.88 -15.46 10.91
C PRO A 105 -7.49 -15.26 9.51
N PRO A 106 -6.70 -14.83 8.52
CA PRO A 106 -7.10 -14.80 7.12
C PRO A 106 -7.47 -16.21 6.63
N ARG A 107 -8.44 -16.30 5.73
CA ARG A 107 -8.81 -17.55 5.03
C ARG A 107 -7.83 -17.82 3.89
N ASP A 108 -7.84 -19.05 3.37
CA ASP A 108 -6.96 -19.48 2.28
C ASP A 108 -7.23 -18.73 0.96
N ASP A 109 -8.46 -18.27 0.76
CA ASP A 109 -8.92 -17.45 -0.39
C ASP A 109 -8.73 -15.93 -0.16
N GLU A 110 -8.21 -15.54 1.00
CA GLU A 110 -7.88 -14.15 1.32
C GLU A 110 -6.37 -13.92 1.18
N ARG A 111 -5.99 -12.84 0.48
CA ARG A 111 -4.58 -12.45 0.35
C ARG A 111 -4.35 -11.07 0.94
N ILE A 112 -3.41 -10.97 1.88
CA ILE A 112 -3.03 -9.71 2.52
C ILE A 112 -1.63 -9.31 2.08
N GLU A 113 -1.51 -8.11 1.54
CA GLU A 113 -0.25 -7.52 1.10
C GLU A 113 -0.02 -6.22 1.88
N HIS A 114 0.94 -6.24 2.81
CA HIS A 114 1.30 -5.05 3.56
C HIS A 114 2.18 -4.13 2.71
N PRO A 115 1.91 -2.80 2.69
CA PRO A 115 2.81 -1.86 2.06
C PRO A 115 4.19 -1.96 2.72
N PRO A 116 5.29 -1.81 1.95
CA PRO A 116 6.62 -1.78 2.54
C PRO A 116 6.66 -0.64 3.55
N LYS A 117 6.88 -0.97 4.83
CA LYS A 117 7.01 0.02 5.90
C LYS A 117 8.15 0.95 5.50
N GLN A 118 7.83 2.17 5.05
CA GLN A 118 8.83 3.20 4.87
C GLN A 118 9.38 3.50 6.26
N LEU A 119 10.44 2.80 6.64
CA LEU A 119 11.24 3.14 7.81
C LEU A 119 11.63 4.59 7.62
N SER A 120 10.96 5.48 8.35
CA SER A 120 11.30 6.89 8.37
C SER A 120 12.74 6.97 8.87
N ARG A 121 13.70 7.14 7.96
CA ARG A 121 15.13 7.36 8.23
C ARG A 121 15.41 8.59 9.12
N ARG A 122 14.37 9.25 9.65
CA ARG A 122 14.49 10.41 10.54
C ARG A 122 14.89 10.07 11.97
N ALA A 123 14.71 8.83 12.44
CA ALA A 123 15.07 8.48 13.82
C ALA A 123 16.58 8.18 13.98
N ASP A 124 17.24 7.69 12.93
CA ASP A 124 18.66 7.34 12.99
C ASP A 124 19.58 8.54 12.73
N ASP A 125 19.14 9.54 11.95
CA ASP A 125 19.92 10.75 11.67
C ASP A 125 20.14 11.66 12.90
N VAL A 126 19.29 11.56 13.93
CA VAL A 126 19.47 12.34 15.18
C VAL A 126 20.49 11.68 16.11
N LEU A 127 20.76 10.38 15.95
CA LEU A 127 21.79 9.66 16.72
C LEU A 127 23.11 9.50 15.92
N ALA A 128 23.08 9.65 14.59
CA ALA A 128 24.25 9.60 13.71
C ALA A 128 24.97 10.97 13.56
N GLY A 129 24.59 11.96 14.36
CA GLY A 129 25.16 13.32 14.34
C GLY A 129 26.43 13.52 15.18
N THR A 130 27.09 12.47 15.68
CA THR A 130 28.41 12.57 16.35
C THR A 130 29.22 11.28 16.22
N SER A 131 29.72 10.99 15.03
CA SER A 131 30.99 10.26 14.91
C SER A 131 31.70 10.77 13.67
N SER A 132 32.37 11.90 13.84
CA SER A 132 33.39 12.33 12.91
C SER A 132 34.37 11.19 12.74
N ASP A 133 34.41 10.72 11.51
CA ASP A 133 35.41 9.88 10.87
C ASP A 133 36.80 10.53 10.98
N ALA A 134 37.36 10.50 12.20
CA ALA A 134 38.58 11.21 12.56
C ALA A 134 39.39 10.45 13.61
N THR A 135 39.56 9.15 13.44
CA THR A 135 40.60 8.40 14.16
C THR A 135 41.03 7.17 13.39
N ASP A 136 41.59 7.36 12.19
CA ASP A 136 42.48 6.35 11.61
C ASP A 136 43.78 6.93 11.02
N ILE A 137 43.92 8.26 10.98
CA ILE A 137 45.16 8.91 10.51
C ILE A 137 46.21 9.02 11.64
N THR A 138 45.81 9.06 12.91
CA THR A 138 46.73 9.20 14.06
C THR A 138 47.56 7.93 14.30
N TRP A 139 46.98 6.74 14.08
CA TRP A 139 47.70 5.46 14.24
C TRP A 139 48.70 5.22 13.11
N TRP A 140 48.36 5.61 11.88
CA TRP A 140 49.27 5.54 10.74
C TRP A 140 50.45 6.53 10.84
N LEU A 141 50.23 7.74 11.37
CA LEU A 141 51.33 8.69 11.60
C LEU A 141 52.29 8.24 12.72
N LEU A 142 51.79 7.60 13.78
CA LEU A 142 52.64 7.01 14.82
C LEU A 142 53.48 5.84 14.29
N MET A 143 52.92 4.96 13.45
CA MET A 143 53.68 3.88 12.82
C MET A 143 54.72 4.39 11.81
N GLY A 144 54.39 5.45 11.05
CA GLY A 144 55.34 6.08 10.13
C GLY A 144 56.54 6.74 10.84
N LEU A 145 56.32 7.36 12.01
CA LEU A 145 57.38 8.01 12.78
C LEU A 145 58.35 6.99 13.41
N VAL A 146 57.85 5.83 13.87
CA VAL A 146 58.69 4.78 14.47
C VAL A 146 59.62 4.13 13.43
N LEU A 147 59.19 3.98 12.18
CA LEU A 147 60.03 3.45 11.10
C LEU A 147 61.15 4.43 10.67
N LEU A 148 60.90 5.74 10.72
CA LEU A 148 61.94 6.75 10.46
C LEU A 148 62.92 6.91 11.64
N GLY A 149 62.48 6.71 12.88
CA GLY A 149 63.35 6.74 14.07
C GLY A 149 64.25 5.50 14.22
N GLY A 150 63.76 4.32 13.87
CA GLY A 150 64.51 3.06 13.98
C GLY A 150 65.61 2.87 12.92
N GLY A 151 65.43 3.45 11.73
CA GLY A 151 66.42 3.36 10.65
C GLY A 151 67.66 4.24 10.84
N LEU A 152 67.56 5.33 11.62
CA LEU A 152 68.67 6.27 11.83
C LEU A 152 69.66 5.79 12.91
N LEU A 153 69.24 4.90 13.83
CA LEU A 153 70.11 4.45 14.93
C LEU A 153 71.07 3.31 14.53
N LEU A 154 70.81 2.61 13.42
CA LEU A 154 71.61 1.46 12.98
C LEU A 154 72.79 1.84 12.06
N LEU A 155 72.91 3.12 11.68
CA LEU A 155 74.01 3.63 10.84
C LEU A 155 75.13 4.30 11.63
N LEU A 156 75.05 4.33 12.97
CA LEU A 156 76.08 4.90 13.85
C LEU A 156 76.83 3.86 14.70
N THR A 157 76.62 2.58 14.42
CA THR A 157 77.40 1.45 14.99
C THR A 157 77.87 0.51 13.88
N LEU A 158 78.60 1.05 12.90
CA LEU A 158 79.50 0.29 12.03
C LEU A 158 80.86 0.98 12.02
#